data_AF-A0A3M2E277-F1
#
_entry.id   AF-A0A3M2E277-F1
#
_cell.length_a   1.000
_cell.length_b   1.000
_cell.length_c   1.000
_cell.angle_alpha   90.00
_cell.angle_beta   90.00
_cell.angle_gamma   90.00
#
_symmetry.space_group_name_H-M   'P 1'
#
loop_
_entity.id
_entity.type
_entity.pdbx_description
1 polymer ?
#
loop_
_entity_poly.entity_id
_entity_poly.type
_entity_poly.pdbx_seq_one_letter_code
_entity_poly.pdbx_strand_id
1 'polypeptide(L)'
;MAGTRGDGIPFVLRSDRSDELRLDAVDGAFPIDATTHALFVAFDGAGLFAGVDLDAAAVGDDGVIRIEDGSNDALLSAFEANLDAATRLFDDDDGDGDLDADERDPDDVLAE
;
A
#
# COMPACT_ATOMS: atom_id res chain seq x y z
N MET A 1 -1.57 3.29 11.09
CA MET A 1 -0.17 3.74 11.17
C MET A 1 -0.08 5.03 11.98
N ALA A 2 1.07 5.35 12.59
CA ALA A 2 1.29 6.62 13.27
C ALA A 2 2.71 7.12 13.03
N GLY A 3 2.90 8.44 13.06
CA GLY A 3 4.21 9.05 12.82
C GLY A 3 4.26 10.52 13.22
N THR A 4 5.32 11.20 12.78
CA THR A 4 5.54 12.61 13.07
C THR A 4 6.09 13.29 11.81
N ARG A 5 5.50 14.43 11.46
CA ARG A 5 5.94 15.26 10.35
C ARG A 5 7.29 15.93 10.67
N GLY A 6 7.98 16.44 9.65
CA GLY A 6 9.30 17.08 9.82
C GLY A 6 9.30 18.30 10.76
N ASP A 7 8.15 18.91 10.99
CA ASP A 7 7.95 20.02 11.93
C ASP A 7 7.50 19.60 13.34
N GLY A 8 7.40 18.29 13.61
CA GLY A 8 7.05 17.74 14.91
C GLY A 8 5.56 17.50 15.14
N ILE A 9 4.68 17.81 14.18
CA ILE A 9 3.24 17.54 14.33
C ILE A 9 2.99 16.02 14.22
N PRO A 10 2.33 15.40 15.21
CA PRO A 10 1.99 13.98 15.14
C PRO A 10 0.84 13.73 14.17
N PHE A 11 0.87 12.58 13.50
CA PHE A 11 -0.24 12.11 12.69
C PHE A 11 -0.58 10.65 12.97
N VAL A 12 -1.83 10.30 12.72
CA VAL A 12 -2.35 8.93 12.74
C VAL A 12 -3.13 8.70 11.45
N LEU A 13 -2.82 7.60 10.77
CA LEU A 13 -3.57 7.11 9.60
C LEU A 13 -4.32 5.84 9.99
N ARG A 14 -5.63 5.82 9.75
CA ARG A 14 -6.49 4.66 9.94
C ARG A 14 -7.36 4.48 8.71
N SER A 15 -7.19 3.34 8.06
CA SER A 15 -8.14 2.84 7.07
C SER A 15 -8.91 1.71 7.72
N ASP A 16 -10.23 1.71 7.54
CA ASP A 16 -11.11 0.61 7.91
C ASP A 16 -11.27 -0.42 6.78
N ARG A 17 -10.49 -0.30 5.68
CA ARG A 17 -10.45 -1.32 4.63
C ARG A 17 -10.01 -2.65 5.21
N SER A 18 -10.66 -3.70 4.71
CA SER A 18 -10.36 -5.09 5.02
C SER A 18 -10.45 -5.89 3.73
N ASP A 19 -9.35 -5.90 2.99
CA ASP A 19 -9.23 -6.63 1.73
C ASP A 19 -8.61 -8.01 1.97
N GLU A 20 -9.05 -8.98 1.17
CA GLU A 20 -8.43 -10.30 1.11
C GLU A 20 -7.36 -10.28 0.01
N LEU A 21 -6.10 -10.55 0.39
CA LEU A 21 -5.02 -10.75 -0.57
C LEU A 21 -4.98 -12.22 -0.99
N ARG A 22 -5.06 -12.45 -2.29
CA ARG A 22 -4.94 -13.78 -2.89
C ARG A 22 -3.57 -13.91 -3.56
N LEU A 23 -2.82 -14.92 -3.15
CA LEU A 23 -1.58 -15.31 -3.80
C LEU A 23 -1.89 -16.46 -4.75
N ASP A 24 -1.89 -16.18 -6.05
CA ASP A 24 -1.97 -17.20 -7.08
C ASP A 24 -0.55 -17.57 -7.53
N ALA A 25 -0.25 -18.86 -7.53
CA ALA A 25 1.01 -19.40 -7.99
C ALA A 25 0.73 -20.44 -9.08
N VAL A 26 1.26 -20.24 -10.28
CA VAL A 26 1.22 -21.27 -11.32
C VAL A 26 2.10 -22.44 -10.88
N ASP A 27 1.61 -23.67 -11.07
CA ASP A 27 2.33 -24.92 -10.78
C ASP A 27 2.91 -25.07 -9.35
N GLY A 28 2.40 -24.32 -8.38
CA GLY A 28 2.86 -24.40 -6.99
C GLY A 28 4.26 -23.82 -6.76
N ALA A 29 4.63 -22.79 -7.53
CA ALA A 29 5.94 -22.13 -7.47
C ALA A 29 6.37 -21.65 -6.07
N PHE A 30 5.40 -21.42 -5.16
CA PHE A 30 5.68 -21.09 -3.76
C PHE A 30 5.22 -22.23 -2.83
N PRO A 31 6.12 -23.14 -2.40
CA PRO A 31 5.76 -24.19 -1.47
C PRO A 31 5.55 -23.59 -0.06
N ILE A 32 4.31 -23.58 0.39
CA ILE A 32 3.97 -23.38 1.80
C ILE A 32 3.88 -24.76 2.44
N ASP A 33 4.94 -25.19 3.13
CA ASP A 33 5.00 -26.49 3.80
C ASP A 33 5.13 -26.34 5.33
N ALA A 34 5.22 -27.45 6.03
CA ALA A 34 5.32 -27.47 7.50
C ALA A 34 6.61 -26.82 8.05
N THR A 35 7.59 -26.52 7.19
CA THR A 35 8.83 -25.81 7.52
C THR A 35 8.78 -24.33 7.19
N THR A 36 7.78 -23.88 6.40
CA THR A 36 7.48 -22.47 6.16
C THR A 36 6.85 -21.87 7.42
N HIS A 37 7.69 -21.32 8.30
CA HIS A 37 7.27 -20.81 9.60
C HIS A 37 6.60 -19.43 9.55
N ALA A 38 6.77 -18.67 8.46
CA ALA A 38 6.13 -17.36 8.28
C ALA A 38 6.08 -16.97 6.79
N LEU A 39 4.97 -16.34 6.39
CA LEU A 39 4.87 -15.56 5.15
C LEU A 39 5.19 -14.10 5.50
N PHE A 40 6.17 -13.51 4.81
CA PHE A 40 6.47 -12.09 4.95
C PHE A 40 5.86 -11.33 3.79
N VAL A 41 5.00 -10.38 4.12
CA VAL A 41 4.47 -9.39 3.18
C VAL A 41 5.13 -8.07 3.51
N ALA A 42 5.80 -7.47 2.53
CA ALA A 42 6.41 -6.17 2.65
C ALA A 42 5.71 -5.20 1.69
N PHE A 43 5.59 -3.95 2.11
CA PHE A 43 5.05 -2.87 1.30
C PHE A 43 6.09 -1.78 1.19
N ASP A 44 6.22 -1.18 0.01
CA ASP A 44 7.01 0.05 -0.11
C ASP A 44 6.27 1.22 0.55
N GLY A 45 6.79 1.67 1.68
CA GLY A 45 6.24 2.81 2.39
C GLY A 45 6.34 4.12 1.58
N ALA A 46 7.33 4.28 0.69
CA ALA A 46 7.42 5.48 -0.12
C ALA A 46 6.28 5.53 -1.16
N GLY A 47 6.04 4.43 -1.87
CA GLY A 47 4.91 4.26 -2.78
C GLY A 47 3.56 4.47 -2.10
N LEU A 48 3.35 3.89 -0.91
CA LEU A 48 2.10 4.08 -0.16
C LEU A 48 1.78 5.55 0.16
N PHE A 49 2.81 6.39 0.35
CA PHE A 49 2.66 7.81 0.65
C PHE A 49 2.86 8.72 -0.57
N ALA A 50 3.01 8.18 -1.77
CA ALA A 50 3.13 8.98 -2.98
C ALA A 50 1.89 9.87 -3.16
N GLY A 51 2.09 11.18 -3.32
CA GLY A 51 0.98 12.13 -3.45
C GLY A 51 0.17 12.40 -2.16
N VAL A 52 0.49 11.75 -1.04
CA VAL A 52 -0.12 12.03 0.27
C VAL A 52 0.57 13.26 0.88
N ASP A 53 0.02 14.44 0.62
CA ASP A 53 0.54 15.70 1.15
C ASP A 53 0.11 15.92 2.61
N LEU A 54 0.96 15.48 3.54
CA LEU A 54 0.78 15.70 4.99
C LEU A 54 0.91 17.18 5.39
N ASP A 55 1.50 18.04 4.56
CA ASP A 55 1.61 19.47 4.85
C ASP A 55 0.27 20.18 4.66
N ALA A 56 -0.55 19.69 3.72
CA ALA A 56 -1.91 20.19 3.45
C ALA A 56 -2.98 19.66 4.44
N ALA A 57 -2.64 18.71 5.30
CA ALA A 57 -3.60 18.07 6.20
C ALA A 57 -4.17 19.04 7.25
N ALA A 58 -5.48 18.95 7.48
CA ALA A 58 -6.14 19.61 8.58
C ALA A 58 -5.69 18.99 9.91
N VAL A 59 -5.20 19.85 10.81
CA VAL A 59 -4.79 19.46 12.16
C VAL A 59 -6.03 19.47 13.06
N GLY A 60 -6.22 18.40 13.84
CA GLY A 60 -7.31 18.32 14.81
C GLY A 60 -7.11 19.30 15.99
N ASP A 61 -8.17 19.51 16.77
CA ASP A 61 -8.17 20.42 17.92
C ASP A 61 -7.14 20.05 19.01
N ASP A 62 -6.70 18.79 19.04
CA ASP A 62 -5.68 18.28 19.95
C ASP A 62 -4.25 18.34 19.38
N GLY A 63 -4.08 18.97 18.21
CA GLY A 63 -2.79 19.10 17.54
C GLY A 63 -2.34 17.85 16.79
N VAL A 64 -3.21 16.84 16.64
CA VAL A 64 -2.91 15.60 15.90
C VAL A 64 -3.62 15.61 14.56
N ILE A 65 -2.88 15.34 13.49
CA ILE A 65 -3.45 15.08 12.16
C ILE A 65 -4.06 13.68 12.17
N ARG A 66 -5.34 13.56 11.79
CA ARG A 66 -6.02 12.27 11.62
C ARG A 66 -6.35 12.08 10.15
N ILE A 67 -5.91 10.97 9.58
CA ILE A 67 -6.21 10.55 8.22
C ILE A 67 -7.06 9.30 8.36
N GLU A 68 -8.37 9.49 8.47
CA GLU A 68 -9.38 8.46 8.73
C GLU A 68 -10.73 8.93 8.16
N ASP A 69 -11.74 8.07 8.09
CA ASP A 69 -13.06 8.46 7.56
C ASP A 69 -13.65 9.64 8.35
N GLY A 70 -14.02 10.71 7.65
CA GLY A 70 -14.47 11.98 8.21
C GLY A 70 -13.35 12.94 8.63
N SER A 71 -12.09 12.61 8.39
CA SER A 71 -10.93 13.47 8.68
C SER A 71 -9.81 13.29 7.65
N ASN A 72 -9.57 14.34 6.86
CA ASN A 72 -8.60 14.31 5.77
C ASN A 72 -8.88 13.21 4.73
N ASP A 73 -10.17 12.99 4.41
CA ASP A 73 -10.66 11.91 3.52
C ASP A 73 -9.91 11.83 2.19
N ALA A 74 -9.56 12.98 1.59
CA ALA A 74 -8.81 13.01 0.34
C ALA A 74 -7.40 12.38 0.46
N LEU A 75 -6.74 12.58 1.61
CA LEU A 75 -5.44 11.97 1.91
C LEU A 75 -5.60 10.48 2.20
N LEU A 76 -6.69 10.09 2.86
CA LEU A 76 -7.01 8.67 3.09
C LEU A 76 -7.25 7.96 1.75
N SER A 77 -8.06 8.54 0.86
CA SER A 77 -8.33 7.99 -0.47
C SER A 77 -7.06 7.87 -1.31
N ALA A 78 -6.15 8.84 -1.25
CA ALA A 78 -4.87 8.77 -1.93
C ALA A 78 -4.02 7.60 -1.40
N PHE A 79 -3.89 7.46 -0.08
CA PHE A 79 -3.18 6.34 0.53
C PHE A 79 -3.80 4.98 0.15
N GLU A 80 -5.12 4.86 0.17
CA GLU A 80 -5.81 3.62 -0.18
C GLU A 80 -5.68 3.27 -1.67
N ALA A 81 -5.66 4.27 -2.55
CA ALA A 81 -5.37 4.07 -3.97
C ALA A 81 -3.94 3.55 -4.19
N ASN A 82 -2.96 4.10 -3.47
CA ASN A 82 -1.58 3.63 -3.52
C ASN A 82 -1.44 2.21 -2.94
N LEU A 83 -2.18 1.87 -1.89
CA LEU A 83 -2.23 0.51 -1.34
C LEU A 83 -2.80 -0.48 -2.36
N ASP A 84 -3.84 -0.09 -3.09
CA ASP A 84 -4.38 -0.91 -4.18
C ASP A 84 -3.36 -1.11 -5.30
N ALA A 85 -2.64 -0.06 -5.71
CA ALA A 85 -1.59 -0.17 -6.71
C ALA A 85 -0.47 -1.11 -6.25
N ALA A 86 0.03 -0.91 -5.02
CA ALA A 86 1.08 -1.72 -4.42
C ALA A 86 0.70 -3.18 -4.16
N THR A 87 -0.58 -3.54 -4.26
CA THR A 87 -1.07 -4.92 -4.09
C THR A 87 -1.46 -5.60 -5.40
N ARG A 88 -1.58 -4.86 -6.51
CA ARG A 88 -2.08 -5.38 -7.78
C ARG A 88 -1.00 -5.93 -8.70
N LEU A 89 0.24 -5.49 -8.57
CA LEU A 89 1.25 -5.72 -9.60
C LEU A 89 2.57 -6.17 -8.96
N PHE A 90 3.32 -7.00 -9.70
CA PHE A 90 4.73 -7.26 -9.42
C PHE A 90 5.54 -5.98 -9.75
N ASP A 91 6.70 -6.02 -10.41
CA ASP A 91 7.49 -4.81 -10.74
C ASP A 91 6.77 -3.86 -11.75
N ASP A 92 5.63 -3.26 -11.39
CA ASP A 92 5.07 -2.07 -12.07
C ASP A 92 5.97 -0.87 -11.72
N ASP A 93 7.05 -0.75 -12.47
CA ASP A 93 8.14 0.21 -12.28
C ASP A 93 7.70 1.63 -12.65
N ASP A 94 6.73 1.77 -13.57
CA ASP A 94 6.26 3.06 -14.06
C ASP A 94 4.99 3.60 -13.38
N GLY A 95 4.28 2.75 -12.65
CA GLY A 95 3.16 3.10 -11.78
C GLY A 95 1.87 3.45 -12.53
N ASP A 96 1.69 2.98 -13.76
CA ASP A 96 0.50 3.24 -14.56
C ASP A 96 -0.67 2.30 -14.26
N GLY A 97 -0.41 1.23 -13.51
CA GLY A 97 -1.41 0.25 -13.08
C GLY A 97 -1.64 -0.89 -14.08
N ASP A 98 -0.84 -0.98 -15.14
CA ASP A 98 -0.67 -2.13 -16.02
C ASP A 98 0.73 -2.75 -15.80
N LEU A 99 0.96 -4.01 -16.19
CA LEU A 99 2.35 -4.52 -16.32
C LEU A 99 2.78 -4.35 -17.77
N ASP A 100 3.84 -3.59 -18.03
CA ASP A 100 4.46 -3.55 -19.34
C ASP A 100 5.26 -4.82 -19.67
N ALA A 101 5.67 -4.96 -20.93
CA ALA A 101 6.34 -6.18 -21.38
C ALA A 101 7.73 -6.40 -20.75
N ASP A 102 8.37 -5.33 -20.28
CA ASP A 102 9.64 -5.32 -19.56
C ASP A 102 9.51 -5.35 -18.03
N GLU A 103 8.28 -5.16 -17.53
CA GLU A 103 7.84 -5.30 -16.13
C GLU A 103 7.24 -6.69 -15.84
N ARG A 104 7.12 -7.51 -16.89
CA ARG A 104 6.74 -8.93 -16.82
C ARG A 104 8.00 -9.78 -16.98
N ASP A 105 8.31 -10.63 -16.00
CA ASP A 105 9.15 -11.78 -16.30
C ASP A 105 8.37 -12.70 -17.29
N PRO A 106 9.00 -13.30 -18.31
CA PRO A 106 8.35 -14.35 -19.10
C PRO A 106 7.74 -15.51 -18.27
N ASP A 107 8.14 -15.66 -17.01
CA ASP A 107 7.54 -16.59 -16.05
C ASP A 107 6.33 -15.99 -15.27
N ASP A 108 6.07 -14.69 -15.36
CA ASP A 108 4.94 -13.99 -14.74
C ASP A 108 3.68 -14.10 -15.61
N VAL A 109 2.93 -15.18 -15.42
CA VAL A 109 1.63 -15.35 -16.06
C VAL A 109 0.54 -14.79 -15.14
N LEU A 110 -0.10 -13.70 -15.56
CA LEU A 110 -1.30 -13.19 -14.89
C LEU A 110 -2.39 -14.27 -14.94
N ALA A 111 -2.95 -14.61 -13.78
CA ALA A 111 -4.08 -15.52 -13.69
C ALA A 111 -5.32 -14.85 -14.33
N GLU A 112 -5.91 -15.50 -15.34
CA GLU A 112 -7.19 -15.10 -15.97
C GLU A 112 -8.41 -15.33 -15.06
#